data_AF-A0A8T6BQS6-F1
#
_entry.id   AF-A0A8T6BQS6-F1
#
_cell.length_a   1.000
_cell.length_b   1.000
_cell.length_c   1.000
_cell.angle_alpha   90.00
_cell.angle_beta   90.00
_cell.angle_gamma   90.00
#
_symmetry.space_group_name_H-M   'P 1'
#
loop_
_entity.id
_entity.type
_entity.pdbx_description
1 polymer ?
#
loop_
_entity_poly.entity_id
_entity_poly.type
_entity_poly.pdbx_seq_one_letter_code
_entity_poly.pdbx_strand_id
1 'polypeptide(L)'
;MRKTVAFGFVGTVLDYAGRGSQRWSKWRPTLCLCQQESLVIDRLELLHDARSRSLFETLKRDIASVSPETEVVSVEIELHNPWDFEEVYACLHDFARGYEFQPEKEDYLIHITTGTHVAQICWFLLAEARYLPARLIQSSPPRKKEQPRGPGEVTIIDLDLSRYNAIAS
;
A
#
# COMPACT_ATOMS: atom_id res chain seq x y z
N MET A 1 -1.48 21.21 6.49
CA MET A 1 -1.62 20.17 5.45
C MET A 1 -2.07 18.89 6.16
N ARG A 2 -2.99 18.11 5.60
CA ARG A 2 -3.35 16.81 6.18
C ARG A 2 -2.19 15.84 6.00
N LYS A 3 -2.04 14.88 6.91
CA LYS A 3 -1.01 13.84 6.82
C LYS A 3 -1.48 12.74 5.86
N THR A 4 -0.61 12.26 4.98
CA THR A 4 -0.93 11.13 4.11
C THR A 4 -0.64 9.83 4.84
N VAL A 5 -1.66 8.99 5.01
CA VAL A 5 -1.53 7.66 5.61
C VAL A 5 -1.81 6.61 4.54
N ALA A 6 -0.85 5.72 4.30
CA ALA A 6 -1.00 4.62 3.35
C ALA A 6 -1.11 3.28 4.08
N PHE A 7 -2.04 2.43 3.63
CA PHE A 7 -2.16 1.03 4.02
C PHE A 7 -1.68 0.14 2.88
N GLY A 8 -1.07 -1.00 3.17
CA GLY A 8 -0.72 -1.96 2.12
C GLY A 8 -0.26 -3.28 2.69
N PHE A 9 -0.14 -4.29 1.85
CA PHE A 9 0.43 -5.57 2.26
C PHE A 9 1.94 -5.57 2.08
N VAL A 10 2.67 -6.28 2.94
CA VAL A 10 4.07 -6.61 2.68
C VAL A 10 4.16 -7.46 1.39
N GLY A 11 4.87 -6.96 0.37
CA GLY A 11 5.02 -7.64 -0.91
C GLY A 11 6.05 -8.78 -0.86
N THR A 12 5.64 -9.99 -0.47
CA THR A 12 6.54 -11.16 -0.32
C THR A 12 7.33 -11.55 -1.59
N VAL A 13 6.87 -11.13 -2.77
CA VAL A 13 7.55 -11.34 -4.05
C VAL A 13 8.35 -10.11 -4.47
N LEU A 14 7.67 -8.99 -4.69
CA LEU A 14 8.28 -7.79 -5.29
C LEU A 14 9.15 -7.00 -4.29
N ASP A 15 8.75 -6.92 -3.01
CA ASP A 15 9.52 -6.20 -1.99
C ASP A 15 10.64 -7.03 -1.38
N TYR A 16 10.60 -8.36 -1.48
CA TYR A 16 11.73 -9.20 -1.05
C TYR A 16 12.98 -8.91 -1.87
N ALA A 17 12.85 -8.87 -3.21
CA ALA A 17 13.90 -8.49 -4.16
C ALA A 17 15.27 -9.22 -4.04
N GLY A 18 15.46 -10.17 -3.12
CA GLY A 18 16.70 -10.90 -2.88
C GLY A 18 17.39 -10.47 -1.58
N ARG A 19 18.47 -11.18 -1.20
CA ARG A 19 19.21 -10.91 0.04
C ARG A 19 20.31 -9.86 -0.16
N GLY A 20 20.62 -9.12 0.90
CA GLY A 20 21.75 -8.19 0.91
C GLY A 20 21.56 -7.02 -0.05
N SER A 21 22.66 -6.44 -0.52
CA SER A 21 22.65 -5.21 -1.33
C SER A 21 21.94 -5.35 -2.68
N GLN A 22 21.78 -6.58 -3.19
CA GLN A 22 21.12 -6.84 -4.48
C GLN A 22 19.67 -6.36 -4.52
N ARG A 23 18.97 -6.26 -3.39
CA ARG A 23 17.59 -5.78 -3.35
C ARG A 23 17.45 -4.33 -3.83
N TRP A 24 18.49 -3.52 -3.68
CA TRP A 24 18.52 -2.12 -4.12
C TRP A 24 18.62 -1.94 -5.64
N SER A 25 18.93 -3.01 -6.38
CA SER A 25 18.95 -2.96 -7.85
C SER A 25 17.62 -3.33 -8.49
N LYS A 26 16.62 -3.71 -7.70
CA LYS A 26 15.28 -4.05 -8.17
C LYS A 26 14.26 -3.02 -7.71
N TRP A 27 13.25 -2.83 -8.53
CA TRP A 27 12.08 -2.03 -8.16
C TRP A 27 11.26 -2.77 -7.11
N ARG A 28 10.92 -2.06 -6.02
CA ARG A 28 10.23 -2.59 -4.84
C ARG A 28 9.02 -1.69 -4.55
N PRO A 29 7.78 -2.13 -4.84
CA PRO A 29 6.60 -1.28 -4.85
C PRO A 29 6.41 -0.43 -3.60
N THR A 30 6.59 -1.04 -2.41
CA THR A 30 6.30 -0.41 -1.12
C THR A 30 7.37 0.61 -0.76
N LEU A 31 8.64 0.26 -0.99
CA LEU A 31 9.75 1.19 -0.78
C LEU A 31 9.68 2.36 -1.76
N CYS A 32 9.42 2.06 -3.04
CA CYS A 32 9.38 3.07 -4.09
C CYS A 32 8.15 3.99 -3.99
N LEU A 33 7.07 3.57 -3.32
CA LEU A 33 5.97 4.45 -2.94
C LEU A 33 6.45 5.59 -2.02
N CYS A 34 7.33 5.28 -1.07
CA CYS A 34 7.90 6.26 -0.15
C CYS A 34 9.03 7.11 -0.77
N GLN A 35 9.44 6.81 -2.00
CA GLN A 35 10.46 7.58 -2.74
C GLN A 35 9.86 8.59 -3.72
N GLN A 36 8.54 8.71 -3.79
CA GLN A 36 7.87 9.61 -4.73
C GLN A 36 8.06 11.07 -4.30
N GLU A 37 8.67 11.90 -5.14
CA GLU A 37 8.89 13.32 -4.84
C GLU A 37 7.57 14.12 -4.77
N SER A 38 6.57 13.72 -5.54
CA SER A 38 5.27 14.38 -5.63
C SER A 38 4.25 13.89 -4.60
N LEU A 39 4.59 12.86 -3.81
CA LEU A 39 3.70 12.26 -2.83
C LEU A 39 4.50 11.84 -1.59
N VAL A 40 4.40 12.65 -0.54
CA VAL A 40 4.98 12.33 0.77
C VAL A 40 4.00 11.43 1.53
N ILE A 41 4.48 10.28 1.99
CA ILE A 41 3.76 9.39 2.89
C ILE A 41 4.21 9.69 4.32
N ASP A 42 3.33 10.21 5.17
CA ASP A 42 3.68 10.51 6.57
C ASP A 42 3.68 9.24 7.43
N ARG A 43 2.72 8.33 7.17
CA ARG A 43 2.61 7.03 7.85
C ARG A 43 2.28 5.93 6.86
N LEU A 44 3.03 4.84 6.90
CA LEU A 44 2.81 3.63 6.13
C LEU A 44 2.53 2.46 7.08
N GLU A 45 1.33 1.92 6.99
CA GLU A 45 0.89 0.78 7.77
C GLU A 45 0.89 -0.49 6.91
N LEU A 46 1.73 -1.45 7.29
CA LEU A 46 1.96 -2.65 6.50
C LEU A 46 1.34 -3.87 7.15
N LEU A 47 0.33 -4.42 6.47
CA LEU A 47 -0.33 -5.66 6.82
C LEU A 47 0.55 -6.86 6.45
N HIS A 48 0.76 -7.76 7.40
CA HIS A 48 1.51 -8.99 7.16
C HIS A 48 1.22 -10.07 8.20
N ASP A 49 1.51 -11.32 7.85
CA ASP A 49 1.46 -12.43 8.81
C ASP A 49 2.77 -12.54 9.63
N ALA A 50 2.75 -13.41 10.64
CA ALA A 50 3.93 -13.69 11.47
C ALA A 50 5.13 -14.18 10.64
N ARG A 51 4.88 -14.91 9.55
CA ARG A 51 5.91 -15.48 8.65
C ARG A 51 6.67 -14.38 7.90
N SER A 52 6.01 -13.27 7.62
CA SER A 52 6.55 -12.14 6.87
C SER A 52 7.17 -11.05 7.75
N ARG A 53 7.16 -11.21 9.09
CA ARG A 53 7.72 -10.22 10.04
C ARG A 53 9.16 -9.81 9.72
N SER A 54 10.02 -10.76 9.37
CA SER A 54 11.42 -10.45 9.00
C SER A 54 11.54 -9.58 7.74
N LEU A 55 10.63 -9.77 6.78
CA LEU A 55 10.56 -8.93 5.59
C LEU A 55 10.03 -7.54 5.92
N PHE A 56 9.01 -7.42 6.77
CA PHE A 56 8.54 -6.14 7.30
C PHE A 56 9.69 -5.35 7.95
N GLU A 57 10.46 -5.95 8.86
CA GLU A 57 11.57 -5.27 9.54
C GLU A 57 12.68 -4.84 8.56
N THR A 58 12.85 -5.58 7.47
CA THR A 58 13.77 -5.18 6.40
C THR A 58 13.22 -4.01 5.60
N LEU A 59 11.95 -4.04 5.22
CA LEU A 59 11.28 -2.92 4.56
C LEU A 59 11.31 -1.65 5.40
N LYS A 60 10.96 -1.73 6.69
CA LYS A 60 11.00 -0.60 7.63
C LYS A 60 12.37 0.06 7.67
N ARG A 61 13.45 -0.72 7.78
CA ARG A 61 14.83 -0.21 7.79
C ARG A 61 15.22 0.42 6.46
N ASP A 62 14.85 -0.21 5.35
CA ASP A 62 15.19 0.31 4.03
C ASP A 62 14.42 1.61 3.72
N ILE A 63 13.13 1.70 4.10
CA ILE A 63 12.31 2.91 3.97
C ILE A 63 12.90 4.05 4.78
N ALA A 64 13.29 3.81 6.04
CA ALA A 64 13.91 4.83 6.89
C ALA A 64 15.21 5.42 6.31
N SER A 65 15.90 4.70 5.39
CA SER A 65 17.08 5.23 4.70
C SER A 65 16.79 6.12 3.50
N VAL A 66 15.57 6.06 2.95
CA VAL A 66 15.16 6.81 1.73
C VAL A 66 14.08 7.86 2.00
N SER A 67 13.26 7.65 3.04
CA SER A 67 12.29 8.60 3.57
C SER A 67 12.30 8.48 5.10
N PRO A 68 13.26 9.15 5.77
CA PRO A 68 13.42 9.08 7.23
C PRO A 68 12.24 9.67 8.01
N GLU A 69 11.44 10.52 7.37
CA GLU A 69 10.22 11.12 7.91
C GLU A 69 8.99 10.20 7.87
N THR A 70 8.99 9.14 7.05
CA THR A 70 7.87 8.19 6.99
C THR A 70 7.85 7.32 8.25
N GLU A 71 6.76 7.37 9.01
CA GLU A 71 6.50 6.42 10.09
C GLU A 71 6.03 5.07 9.50
N VAL A 72 6.79 3.99 9.72
CA VAL A 72 6.39 2.64 9.26
C VAL A 72 5.89 1.79 10.43
N VAL A 73 4.60 1.42 10.36
CA VAL A 73 3.87 0.68 11.40
C VAL A 73 3.58 -0.74 10.94
N SER A 74 3.78 -1.70 11.84
CA SER A 74 3.43 -3.11 11.63
C SER A 74 1.97 -3.33 11.97
N VAL A 75 1.22 -3.94 11.05
CA VAL A 75 -0.13 -4.43 11.30
C VAL A 75 -0.11 -5.94 11.10
N GLU A 76 0.04 -6.69 12.18
CA GLU A 76 0.05 -8.14 12.11
C GLU A 76 -1.37 -8.67 12.01
N ILE A 77 -1.64 -9.46 10.96
CA ILE A 77 -2.92 -10.10 10.69
C ILE A 77 -2.71 -11.60 10.51
N GLU A 78 -3.75 -12.39 10.75
CA GLU A 78 -3.72 -13.84 10.55
C GLU A 78 -4.65 -14.22 9.41
N LEU A 79 -4.06 -14.76 8.33
CA LEU A 79 -4.77 -15.32 7.19
C LEU A 79 -4.27 -16.75 6.98
N HIS A 80 -5.14 -17.74 7.19
CA HIS A 80 -4.86 -19.14 6.96
C HIS A 80 -4.76 -19.43 5.46
N ASN A 81 -5.70 -18.89 4.67
CA ASN A 81 -5.69 -18.94 3.22
C ASN A 81 -5.81 -17.51 2.64
N PRO A 82 -4.70 -16.86 2.25
CA PRO A 82 -4.73 -15.51 1.68
C PRO A 82 -5.32 -15.44 0.26
N TRP A 83 -5.83 -16.55 -0.25
CA TRP A 83 -6.55 -16.68 -1.52
C TRP A 83 -8.03 -17.03 -1.33
N ASP A 84 -8.49 -17.19 -0.09
CA ASP A 84 -9.91 -17.33 0.22
C ASP A 84 -10.56 -15.94 0.34
N PHE A 85 -11.63 -15.71 -0.43
CA PHE A 85 -12.29 -14.41 -0.46
C PHE A 85 -13.00 -14.06 0.84
N GLU A 86 -13.67 -15.03 1.47
CA GLU A 86 -14.44 -14.80 2.68
C GLU A 86 -13.50 -14.45 3.84
N GLU A 87 -12.44 -15.23 4.03
CA GLU A 87 -11.45 -15.01 5.07
C GLU A 87 -10.75 -13.65 4.89
N VAL A 88 -10.25 -13.37 3.68
CA VAL A 88 -9.54 -12.11 3.41
C VAL A 88 -10.47 -10.91 3.54
N TYR A 89 -11.70 -11.00 3.02
CA TYR A 89 -12.68 -9.91 3.15
C TYR A 89 -13.02 -9.65 4.61
N ALA A 90 -13.33 -10.70 5.39
CA ALA A 90 -13.66 -10.56 6.82
C ALA A 90 -12.50 -9.93 7.59
N CYS A 91 -11.27 -10.41 7.40
CA CYS A 91 -10.09 -9.85 8.05
C CYS A 91 -9.89 -8.35 7.74
N LEU A 92 -9.98 -7.96 6.47
CA LEU A 92 -9.79 -6.56 6.06
C LEU A 92 -10.95 -5.66 6.47
N HIS A 93 -12.16 -6.20 6.48
CA HIS A 93 -13.35 -5.51 6.98
C HIS A 93 -13.25 -5.25 8.49
N ASP A 94 -12.81 -6.24 9.27
CA ASP A 94 -12.58 -6.10 10.71
C ASP A 94 -11.47 -5.09 11.00
N PHE A 95 -10.38 -5.11 10.22
CA PHE A 95 -9.35 -4.07 10.28
C PHE A 95 -9.94 -2.68 10.04
N ALA A 96 -10.70 -2.49 8.96
CA ALA A 96 -11.29 -1.20 8.62
C ALA A 96 -12.26 -0.72 9.72
N ARG A 97 -13.08 -1.61 10.29
CA ARG A 97 -14.01 -1.27 11.37
C ARG A 97 -13.32 -0.95 12.70
N GLY A 98 -12.19 -1.59 12.97
CA GLY A 98 -11.40 -1.38 14.18
C GLY A 98 -10.49 -0.14 14.11
N TYR A 99 -10.31 0.44 12.93
CA TYR A 99 -9.40 1.56 12.71
C TYR A 99 -10.06 2.91 13.00
N GLU A 100 -9.38 3.75 13.79
CA GLU A 100 -9.86 5.10 14.13
C GLU A 100 -9.46 6.12 13.05
N PHE A 101 -10.24 6.17 11.96
CA PHE A 101 -10.01 7.14 10.90
C PHE A 101 -10.29 8.59 11.36
N GLN A 102 -9.38 9.50 11.02
CA GLN A 102 -9.44 10.93 11.27
C GLN A 102 -9.43 11.71 9.94
N PRO A 103 -10.47 11.61 9.09
CA PRO A 103 -10.48 12.17 7.73
C PRO A 103 -10.35 13.71 7.68
N GLU A 104 -10.55 14.39 8.80
CA GLU A 104 -10.30 15.83 8.90
C GLU A 104 -8.80 16.19 9.02
N LYS A 105 -7.98 15.24 9.48
CA LYS A 105 -6.54 15.42 9.74
C LYS A 105 -5.65 14.60 8.82
N GLU A 106 -6.16 13.49 8.29
CA GLU A 106 -5.40 12.51 7.53
C GLU A 106 -6.09 12.21 6.19
N ASP A 107 -5.28 12.07 5.14
CA ASP A 107 -5.71 11.61 3.82
C ASP A 107 -5.26 10.15 3.65
N TYR A 108 -6.21 9.24 3.39
CA TYR A 108 -5.94 7.81 3.36
C TYR A 108 -5.77 7.26 1.95
N LEU A 109 -4.76 6.40 1.78
CA LEU A 109 -4.46 5.67 0.56
C LEU A 109 -4.37 4.17 0.86
N ILE A 110 -4.87 3.33 -0.04
CA ILE A 110 -4.67 1.87 0.00
C ILE A 110 -3.78 1.48 -1.16
N HIS A 111 -2.57 1.03 -0.87
CA HIS A 111 -1.61 0.55 -1.84
C HIS A 111 -1.97 -0.85 -2.31
N ILE A 112 -2.43 -0.94 -3.55
CA ILE A 112 -2.96 -2.18 -4.15
C ILE A 112 -1.97 -2.88 -5.09
N THR A 113 -0.69 -2.48 -5.11
CA THR A 113 0.31 -3.17 -5.96
C THR A 113 0.81 -4.47 -5.34
N THR A 114 0.85 -4.54 -4.00
CA THR A 114 1.29 -5.71 -3.24
C THR A 114 0.11 -6.45 -2.60
N GLY A 115 0.38 -7.62 -2.02
CA GLY A 115 -0.66 -8.54 -1.58
C GLY A 115 -1.12 -9.50 -2.68
N THR A 116 -2.02 -10.42 -2.33
CA THR A 116 -2.65 -11.32 -3.32
C THR A 116 -3.67 -10.53 -4.15
N HIS A 117 -3.99 -11.02 -5.35
CA HIS A 117 -5.09 -10.41 -6.12
C HIS A 117 -6.43 -10.46 -5.36
N VAL A 118 -6.64 -11.47 -4.51
CA VAL A 118 -7.81 -11.54 -3.62
C VAL A 118 -7.82 -10.35 -2.66
N ALA A 119 -6.70 -10.08 -1.98
CA ALA A 119 -6.59 -8.92 -1.10
C ALA A 119 -6.78 -7.59 -1.84
N GLN A 120 -6.26 -7.46 -3.06
CA GLN A 120 -6.47 -6.27 -3.90
C GLN A 120 -7.95 -6.06 -4.23
N ILE A 121 -8.66 -7.13 -4.61
CA ILE A 121 -10.11 -7.08 -4.86
C ILE A 121 -10.88 -6.74 -3.57
N CYS A 122 -10.55 -7.38 -2.44
CA CYS A 122 -11.20 -7.09 -1.16
C CYS A 122 -10.99 -5.62 -0.75
N TRP A 123 -9.80 -5.06 -0.94
CA TRP A 123 -9.56 -3.64 -0.71
C TRP A 123 -10.40 -2.73 -1.59
N PHE A 124 -10.50 -3.07 -2.89
CA PHE A 124 -11.36 -2.36 -3.81
C PHE A 124 -12.81 -2.38 -3.34
N LEU A 125 -13.34 -3.55 -2.97
CA LEU A 125 -14.73 -3.71 -2.51
C LEU A 125 -14.99 -2.91 -1.23
N LEU A 126 -14.06 -2.91 -0.27
CA LEU A 126 -14.22 -2.16 0.98
C LEU A 126 -14.17 -0.64 0.76
N ALA A 127 -13.28 -0.18 -0.11
CA ALA A 127 -13.18 1.23 -0.47
C ALA A 127 -14.42 1.70 -1.27
N GLU A 128 -14.90 0.90 -2.22
CA GLU A 128 -16.09 1.19 -3.02
C GLU A 128 -17.36 1.26 -2.14
N ALA A 129 -17.53 0.30 -1.23
CA ALA A 129 -18.61 0.29 -0.26
C ALA A 129 -18.44 1.33 0.89
N ARG A 130 -17.40 2.17 0.84
CA ARG A 130 -17.11 3.25 1.79
C ARG A 130 -16.95 2.78 3.25
N TYR A 131 -16.44 1.58 3.48
CA TYR A 131 -16.09 1.10 4.82
C TYR A 131 -14.87 1.83 5.42
N LEU A 132 -14.06 2.46 4.56
CA LEU A 132 -12.94 3.31 4.95
C LEU A 132 -12.83 4.52 4.02
N PRO A 133 -12.46 5.71 4.52
CA PRO A 133 -12.39 6.93 3.74
C PRO A 133 -11.07 7.04 2.96
N ALA A 134 -10.76 6.03 2.15
CA ALA A 134 -9.49 5.92 1.45
C ALA A 134 -9.65 5.81 -0.08
N ARG A 135 -8.69 6.37 -0.81
CA ARG A 135 -8.53 6.14 -2.26
C ARG A 135 -7.55 5.01 -2.49
N LEU A 136 -7.57 4.39 -3.66
CA LEU A 136 -6.57 3.39 -4.00
C LEU A 136 -5.33 4.08 -4.59
N ILE A 137 -4.16 3.49 -4.39
CA ILE A 137 -2.92 3.90 -5.04
C ILE A 137 -2.22 2.67 -5.62
N GLN A 138 -1.80 2.78 -6.86
CA GLN A 138 -1.06 1.74 -7.55
C GLN A 138 0.30 2.30 -7.98
N SER A 139 1.37 1.61 -7.61
CA SER A 139 2.70 1.86 -8.15
C SER A 139 3.04 0.89 -9.28
N SER A 140 3.82 1.36 -10.25
CA SER A 140 4.31 0.60 -11.39
C SER A 140 5.81 0.81 -11.60
N PRO A 141 6.55 -0.19 -12.10
CA PRO A 141 8.00 -0.07 -12.28
C PRO A 141 8.33 1.03 -13.31
N PRO A 142 9.51 1.65 -13.21
CA PRO A 142 9.90 2.67 -14.15
C PRO A 142 9.95 2.12 -15.58
N ARG A 143 9.55 2.95 -16.54
CA ARG A 143 9.69 2.63 -17.96
C ARG A 143 11.18 2.51 -18.28
N LYS A 144 11.60 1.35 -18.80
CA LYS A 144 13.02 0.99 -19.05
C LYS A 144 13.83 2.05 -19.82
N LYS A 145 13.18 2.91 -20.60
CA LYS A 145 13.82 3.94 -21.43
C LYS A 145 14.10 5.26 -20.70
N GLU A 146 13.38 5.56 -19.61
CA GLU A 146 13.41 6.88 -19.00
C GLU A 146 14.30 6.92 -17.75
N GLN A 147 14.11 5.97 -16.82
CA GLN A 147 14.95 5.85 -15.61
C GLN A 147 14.99 4.40 -15.11
N PRO A 148 15.94 3.56 -15.56
CA PRO A 148 15.96 2.13 -15.22
C PRO A 148 16.09 1.82 -13.71
N ARG A 149 16.37 2.83 -12.87
CA ARG A 149 16.49 2.72 -11.41
C ARG A 149 15.63 3.73 -10.63
N GLY A 150 14.68 4.39 -11.29
CA GLY A 150 13.77 5.33 -10.63
C GLY A 150 12.72 4.62 -9.75
N PRO A 151 11.99 5.37 -8.92
CA PRO A 151 10.93 4.82 -8.07
C PRO A 151 9.70 4.34 -8.87
N GLY A 152 9.66 4.63 -10.17
CA GLY A 152 8.52 4.31 -11.03
C GLY A 152 7.39 5.32 -10.87
N GLU A 153 6.23 4.98 -11.42
CA GLU A 153 5.06 5.86 -11.44
C GLU A 153 4.06 5.42 -10.37
N VAL A 154 3.34 6.39 -9.79
CA VAL A 154 2.17 6.15 -8.94
C VAL A 154 0.90 6.74 -9.56
N THR A 155 -0.19 6.00 -9.47
CA THR A 155 -1.52 6.41 -9.91
C THR A 155 -2.47 6.32 -8.72
N ILE A 156 -3.08 7.44 -8.36
CA ILE A 156 -4.17 7.47 -7.37
C ILE A 156 -5.48 7.25 -8.11
N ILE A 157 -6.27 6.30 -7.63
CA ILE A 157 -7.57 5.92 -8.17
C ILE A 157 -8.62 6.33 -7.13
N ASP A 158 -9.40 7.34 -7.52
CA ASP A 158 -10.53 7.84 -6.75
C ASP A 158 -11.79 7.07 -7.18
N LEU A 159 -12.38 6.33 -6.25
CA LEU A 159 -13.57 5.52 -6.49
C LEU A 159 -14.87 6.34 -6.36
N ASP A 160 -14.79 7.62 -5.97
CA ASP A 160 -15.97 8.47 -5.92
C ASP A 160 -16.47 8.81 -7.33
N LEU A 161 -17.57 8.14 -7.72
CA LEU A 161 -18.21 8.29 -9.03
C LEU A 161 -18.77 9.70 -9.27
N SER A 162 -18.89 10.53 -8.23
CA SER A 162 -19.36 11.93 -8.34
C SER A 162 -18.56 12.74 -9.36
N ARG A 163 -17.26 12.42 -9.54
CA ARG A 163 -16.36 13.08 -10.51
C ARG A 163 -16.55 12.65 -11.95
N TYR A 164 -17.21 11.51 -12.20
CA TYR A 164 -17.48 10.97 -13.54
C TYR A 164 -18.88 11.32 -14.07
N ASN A 165 -19.71 12.02 -13.30
CA ASN A 165 -21.03 12.50 -13.76
C ASN A 165 -20.95 13.38 -15.02
N ALA A 166 -19.81 13.97 -15.34
CA ALA A 166 -19.60 14.75 -16.56
C ALA A 166 -19.48 13.89 -17.85
N ILE A 167 -19.34 12.57 -17.73
CA ILE A 167 -19.25 11.64 -18.87
C ILE A 167 -20.57 10.88 -19.08
N ALA A 168 -21.46 10.89 -18.08
CA ALA A 168 -22.78 10.25 -18.12
C ALA A 168 -23.92 11.19 -18.58
N SER A 169 -23.58 12.39 -19.07
CA SER A 169 -24.52 13.40 -19.57
C SER A 169 -24.38 13.62 -21.08
#